data_AF-A0A941WPX0-F1
#
_entry.id   AF-A0A941WPX0-F1
#
_cell.length_a   1.000
_cell.length_b   1.000
_cell.length_c   1.000
_cell.angle_alpha   90.00
_cell.angle_beta   90.00
_cell.angle_gamma   90.00
#
_symmetry.space_group_name_H-M   'P 1'
#
loop_
_entity.id
_entity.type
_entity.pdbx_description
1 polymer ?
#
loop_
_entity_poly.entity_id
_entity_poly.type
_entity_poly.pdbx_seq_one_letter_code
_entity_poly.pdbx_strand_id
1 'polypeptide(L)'
;MKLRHLSVSFALLACAALSLPAPSSADEVKWPRRLVISVPTSGNVVHMIVSAMGKVIEDNTPIERVIVQPIGGPASWLPRMEKGQVDMAVHSAPDTIELIQGLGDGEKLGAKPFLRTLVT
;
A
#
# COMPACT_ATOMS: atom_id res chain seq x y z
N MET A 1 49.55 -34.22 -15.66
CA MET A 1 48.88 -33.13 -16.40
C MET A 1 47.35 -33.13 -16.33
N LYS A 2 46.64 -34.24 -16.03
CA LYS A 2 45.15 -34.28 -15.99
C LYS A 2 44.48 -33.46 -14.87
N LEU A 3 45.10 -33.30 -13.69
CA LEU A 3 44.49 -32.59 -12.53
C LEU A 3 44.35 -31.07 -12.73
N ARG A 4 45.27 -30.45 -13.48
CA ARG A 4 45.28 -28.99 -13.70
C ARG A 4 44.15 -28.52 -14.61
N HIS A 5 43.77 -29.35 -15.60
CA HIS A 5 42.67 -29.04 -16.51
C HIS A 5 41.30 -29.14 -15.84
N LEU A 6 41.13 -30.05 -14.87
CA LEU A 6 39.88 -30.16 -14.09
C LEU A 6 39.60 -28.89 -13.28
N SER A 7 40.64 -28.32 -12.67
CA SER A 7 40.53 -27.14 -11.80
C SER A 7 40.17 -25.85 -12.57
N VAL A 8 40.73 -25.70 -13.79
CA VAL A 8 40.44 -24.56 -14.66
C VAL A 8 39.03 -24.64 -15.23
N SER A 9 38.59 -25.83 -15.64
CA SER A 9 37.21 -26.04 -16.12
C SER A 9 36.17 -25.80 -15.01
N PHE A 10 36.48 -26.18 -13.77
CA PHE A 10 35.61 -25.93 -12.62
C PHE A 10 35.49 -24.44 -12.28
N ALA A 11 36.61 -23.70 -12.36
CA ALA A 11 36.62 -22.26 -12.15
C ALA A 11 35.83 -21.50 -13.24
N LEU A 12 35.95 -21.91 -14.50
CA LEU A 12 35.17 -21.33 -15.62
C LEU A 12 33.66 -21.62 -15.50
N LEU A 13 33.28 -22.81 -15.06
CA LEU A 13 31.87 -23.14 -14.82
C LEU A 13 31.27 -22.30 -13.67
N ALA A 14 32.05 -22.07 -12.60
CA ALA A 14 31.64 -21.23 -11.48
C ALA A 14 31.45 -19.75 -11.88
N CYS A 15 32.35 -19.21 -12.71
CA CYS A 15 32.21 -17.86 -13.26
C CYS A 15 31.02 -17.74 -14.24
N ALA A 16 30.73 -18.78 -15.01
CA ALA A 16 29.55 -18.81 -15.89
C ALA A 16 28.23 -18.89 -15.09
N ALA A 17 28.21 -19.58 -13.96
CA ALA A 17 27.04 -19.65 -13.07
C ALA A 17 26.77 -18.32 -12.35
N LEU A 18 27.82 -17.56 -12.01
CA LEU A 18 27.71 -16.24 -11.35
C LEU A 18 27.35 -15.08 -12.29
N SER A 19 27.44 -15.29 -13.61
CA SER A 19 27.10 -14.28 -14.62
C SER A 19 25.68 -14.42 -15.16
N LEU A 20 24.91 -15.38 -14.65
CA LEU A 20 23.47 -15.43 -14.89
C LEU A 20 22.81 -14.23 -14.19
N PRO A 21 22.04 -13.40 -14.91
CA PRO A 21 21.24 -12.35 -14.29
C PRO A 21 20.37 -12.98 -13.21
N ALA A 22 20.48 -12.50 -11.98
CA ALA A 22 19.57 -12.90 -10.92
C ALA A 22 18.14 -12.70 -11.43
N PRO A 23 17.23 -13.68 -11.27
CA PRO A 23 15.84 -13.47 -11.61
C PRO A 23 15.36 -12.25 -10.81
N SER A 24 15.09 -11.15 -11.51
CA SER A 24 14.43 -9.99 -10.93
C SER A 24 13.01 -10.43 -10.62
N SER A 25 12.81 -11.00 -9.44
CA SER A 25 11.48 -11.20 -8.86
C SER A 25 11.01 -9.85 -8.34
N ALA A 26 10.85 -8.88 -9.22
CA ALA A 26 9.94 -7.78 -8.93
C ALA A 26 8.55 -8.42 -9.00
N ASP A 27 8.01 -8.80 -7.85
CA ASP A 27 6.63 -9.26 -7.76
C ASP A 27 5.75 -8.26 -8.51
N GLU A 28 5.00 -8.76 -9.49
CA GLU A 28 4.10 -7.93 -10.29
C GLU A 28 3.14 -7.22 -9.34
N VAL A 29 3.18 -5.88 -9.32
CA VAL A 29 2.33 -5.08 -8.46
C VAL A 29 0.89 -5.33 -8.85
N LYS A 30 0.14 -6.02 -7.98
CA LYS A 30 -1.30 -6.26 -8.17
C LYS A 30 -2.08 -4.98 -7.87
N TRP A 31 -2.39 -4.23 -8.92
CA TRP A 31 -3.21 -3.03 -8.83
C TRP A 31 -4.68 -3.39 -8.56
N PRO A 32 -5.36 -2.65 -7.67
CA PRO A 32 -6.80 -2.82 -7.50
C PRO A 32 -7.54 -2.18 -8.68
N ARG A 33 -8.64 -2.80 -9.15
CA ARG A 33 -9.47 -2.19 -10.20
C ARG A 33 -10.18 -0.92 -9.71
N ARG A 34 -10.56 -0.90 -8.42
CA ARG A 34 -11.15 0.27 -7.77
C ARG A 34 -10.39 0.60 -6.48
N LEU A 35 -10.33 1.88 -6.16
CA LEU A 35 -9.80 2.38 -4.89
C LEU A 35 -10.86 3.26 -4.21
N VAL A 36 -11.28 2.92 -3.00
CA VAL A 36 -12.25 3.68 -2.21
C VAL A 36 -11.51 4.43 -1.11
N ILE A 37 -11.56 5.76 -1.16
CA ILE A 37 -10.92 6.65 -0.20
C ILE A 37 -11.99 7.35 0.63
N SER A 38 -12.01 7.08 1.93
CA SER A 38 -12.84 7.78 2.90
C SER A 38 -12.23 9.14 3.22
N VAL A 39 -13.05 10.19 3.25
CA VAL A 39 -12.68 11.51 3.77
C VAL A 39 -13.69 11.97 4.84
N PRO A 40 -13.33 12.95 5.71
CA PRO A 40 -14.17 13.32 6.83
C PRO A 40 -15.53 13.91 6.43
N THR A 41 -15.56 14.89 5.53
CA THR A 41 -16.78 15.58 5.08
C THR A 41 -16.69 15.99 3.61
N SER A 42 -17.84 16.04 2.92
CA SER A 42 -17.91 16.53 1.54
C SER A 42 -17.73 18.04 1.47
N GLY A 43 -17.15 18.54 0.38
CA GLY A 43 -17.07 19.97 0.08
C GLY A 43 -16.00 20.74 0.88
N ASN A 44 -15.27 20.07 1.78
CA ASN A 44 -14.10 20.66 2.43
C ASN A 44 -12.86 20.59 1.51
N VAL A 45 -11.79 21.30 1.89
CA VAL A 45 -10.53 21.35 1.13
C VAL A 45 -9.92 19.96 0.94
N VAL A 46 -9.96 19.11 1.96
CA VAL A 46 -9.42 17.73 1.90
C VAL A 46 -10.16 16.90 0.86
N HIS A 47 -11.49 16.95 0.83
CA HIS A 47 -12.32 16.25 -0.16
C HIS A 47 -12.00 16.72 -1.57
N MET A 48 -11.80 18.04 -1.79
CA MET A 48 -11.41 18.57 -3.10
C MET A 48 -10.02 18.07 -3.54
N ILE A 49 -9.03 18.15 -2.66
CA ILE A 49 -7.66 17.68 -2.94
C ILE A 49 -7.67 16.19 -3.28
N VAL A 50 -8.31 15.38 -2.44
CA VAL A 50 -8.33 13.92 -2.61
C VAL A 50 -9.12 13.52 -3.86
N SER A 51 -10.17 14.27 -4.22
CA SER A 51 -10.89 14.06 -5.49
C SER A 51 -10.00 14.36 -6.70
N ALA A 52 -9.23 15.46 -6.66
CA ALA A 52 -8.27 15.78 -7.71
C ALA A 52 -7.16 14.72 -7.81
N MET A 53 -6.63 14.27 -6.67
CA MET A 53 -5.67 13.15 -6.61
C MET A 53 -6.27 11.87 -7.19
N GLY A 54 -7.53 11.57 -6.88
CA GLY A 54 -8.24 10.42 -7.45
C GLY A 54 -8.24 10.45 -8.97
N LYS A 55 -8.49 11.60 -9.58
CA LYS A 55 -8.42 11.77 -11.03
C LYS A 55 -7.00 11.53 -11.57
N VAL A 56 -5.98 12.07 -10.91
CA VAL A 56 -4.57 11.85 -11.30
C VAL A 56 -4.20 10.37 -11.20
N ILE A 57 -4.66 9.65 -10.17
CA ILE A 57 -4.43 8.21 -10.01
C ILE A 57 -5.10 7.43 -11.17
N GLU A 58 -6.37 7.72 -11.48
CA GLU A 58 -7.07 7.10 -12.62
C GLU A 58 -6.33 7.34 -13.94
N ASP A 59 -5.75 8.53 -14.14
CA ASP A 59 -5.08 8.90 -15.40
C ASP A 59 -3.66 8.31 -15.54
N ASN A 60 -3.01 7.93 -14.44
CA ASN A 60 -1.59 7.58 -14.42
C ASN A 60 -1.29 6.18 -13.86
N THR A 61 -2.32 5.41 -13.53
CA THR A 61 -2.16 4.04 -13.00
C THR A 61 -3.17 3.08 -13.65
N PRO A 62 -2.97 1.76 -13.55
CA PRO A 62 -3.98 0.78 -13.98
C PRO A 62 -5.27 0.77 -13.16
N ILE A 63 -5.41 1.63 -12.14
CA ILE A 63 -6.63 1.73 -11.32
C ILE A 63 -7.73 2.38 -12.18
N GLU A 64 -8.80 1.62 -12.46
CA GLU A 64 -9.88 2.06 -13.34
C GLU A 64 -10.79 3.10 -12.68
N ARG A 65 -10.89 3.09 -11.35
CA ARG A 65 -11.79 3.97 -10.62
C ARG A 65 -11.29 4.33 -9.22
N VAL A 66 -11.27 5.61 -8.90
CA VAL A 66 -11.11 6.11 -7.54
C VAL A 66 -12.43 6.70 -7.05
N ILE A 67 -12.93 6.20 -5.91
CA ILE A 67 -14.18 6.62 -5.30
C ILE A 67 -13.87 7.33 -3.99
N VAL A 68 -13.99 8.66 -3.99
CA VAL A 68 -13.83 9.48 -2.79
C VAL A 68 -15.19 9.64 -2.12
N GLN A 69 -15.32 9.21 -0.87
CA GLN A 69 -16.60 9.22 -0.14
C GLN A 69 -16.50 9.92 1.22
N PRO A 70 -17.44 10.81 1.55
CA PRO A 70 -17.55 11.39 2.88
C PRO A 70 -18.16 10.38 3.86
N ILE A 71 -17.34 9.61 4.57
CA ILE A 71 -17.81 8.53 5.47
C ILE A 71 -17.73 8.96 6.94
N GLY A 72 -17.09 10.10 7.26
CA GLY A 72 -16.97 10.59 8.64
C GLY A 72 -15.73 10.07 9.35
N GLY A 73 -15.83 9.83 10.66
CA GLY A 73 -14.71 9.42 11.53
C GLY A 73 -14.46 7.92 11.61
N PRO A 74 -13.47 7.48 12.42
CA PRO A 74 -13.03 6.09 12.53
C PRO A 74 -14.14 5.09 12.79
N ALA A 75 -15.08 5.41 13.68
CA ALA A 75 -16.23 4.56 13.97
C ALA A 75 -17.09 4.23 12.74
N SER A 76 -17.04 5.05 11.68
CA SER A 76 -17.81 4.86 10.45
C SER A 76 -17.01 4.17 9.33
N TRP A 77 -15.76 4.58 9.09
CA TRP A 77 -14.96 4.03 7.98
C TRP A 77 -14.18 2.76 8.38
N LEU A 78 -13.82 2.58 9.65
CA LEU A 78 -13.00 1.44 10.08
C LEU A 78 -13.71 0.09 9.91
N PRO A 79 -14.98 -0.10 10.31
CA PRO A 79 -15.69 -1.35 10.07
C PRO A 79 -15.90 -1.64 8.58
N ARG A 80 -15.90 -0.61 7.73
CA ARG A 80 -15.97 -0.74 6.27
C ARG A 80 -14.62 -1.13 5.68
N MET A 81 -13.53 -0.60 6.23
CA MET A 81 -12.17 -0.97 5.85
C MET A 81 -11.88 -2.45 6.16
N GLU A 82 -12.27 -2.93 7.34
CA GLU A 82 -12.15 -4.34 7.72
C GLU A 82 -12.91 -5.28 6.77
N LYS A 83 -13.97 -4.79 6.12
CA LYS A 83 -14.79 -5.52 5.13
C LYS A 83 -14.31 -5.32 3.68
N GLY A 84 -13.23 -4.58 3.44
CA GLY A 84 -12.76 -4.26 2.08
C GLY A 84 -13.69 -3.34 1.29
N GLN A 85 -14.54 -2.58 1.98
CA GLN A 85 -15.46 -1.60 1.38
C GLN A 85 -14.85 -0.19 1.30
N VAL A 86 -13.85 0.08 2.15
CA VAL A 86 -13.00 1.27 2.14
C VAL A 86 -11.56 0.79 2.08
N ASP A 87 -10.79 1.26 1.11
CA ASP A 87 -9.40 0.83 0.95
C ASP A 87 -8.44 1.72 1.73
N MET A 88 -8.77 3.01 1.83
CA MET A 88 -7.98 4.03 2.52
C MET A 88 -8.89 5.04 3.23
N ALA A 89 -8.40 5.65 4.30
CA ALA A 89 -9.07 6.78 4.93
C ALA A 89 -8.11 7.96 5.10
N VAL A 90 -8.63 9.17 4.96
CA VAL A 90 -7.92 10.42 5.26
C VAL A 90 -8.33 10.84 6.67
N HIS A 91 -7.36 10.91 7.58
CA HIS A 91 -7.61 11.20 8.98
C HIS A 91 -6.43 11.92 9.63
N SER A 92 -6.64 12.49 10.82
CA SER A 92 -5.58 13.20 11.53
C SER A 92 -4.43 12.25 11.87
N ALA A 93 -3.19 12.74 11.82
CA ALA A 93 -2.03 11.95 12.20
C ALA A 93 -2.08 11.44 13.66
N PRO A 94 -2.43 12.27 14.66
CA PRO A 94 -2.48 11.84 16.05
C PRO A 94 -3.48 10.71 16.28
N ASP A 95 -4.74 10.87 15.84
CA ASP A 95 -5.78 9.85 16.05
C ASP A 95 -5.42 8.56 15.32
N THR A 96 -4.78 8.66 14.16
CA THR A 96 -4.28 7.50 13.40
C THR A 96 -3.21 6.73 14.19
N ILE A 97 -2.24 7.43 14.80
CA ILE A 97 -1.18 6.80 15.60
C ILE A 97 -1.78 6.14 16.83
N GLU A 98 -2.70 6.82 17.51
CA GLU A 98 -3.42 6.26 18.65
C GLU A 98 -4.17 4.98 18.27
N LEU A 99 -4.91 4.98 17.15
CA LEU A 99 -5.59 3.79 16.63
C LEU A 99 -4.62 2.65 16.29
N ILE A 100 -3.47 2.94 15.70
CA ILE A 100 -2.44 1.94 15.38
C ILE A 100 -1.91 1.29 16.68
N GLN A 101 -1.69 2.09 17.72
CA GLN A 101 -1.14 1.65 19.00
C GLN A 101 -2.18 1.06 19.95
N GLY A 102 -3.47 1.26 19.68
CA GLY A 102 -4.56 0.89 20.59
C GLY A 102 -4.72 1.85 21.77
N LEU A 103 -4.35 3.12 21.59
CA LEU A 103 -4.53 4.21 22.54
C LEU A 103 -5.74 5.07 22.14
N GLY A 104 -6.23 5.93 23.03
CA GLY A 104 -7.33 6.85 22.74
C GLY A 104 -8.59 6.11 22.27
N ASP A 105 -9.10 6.44 21.09
CA ASP A 105 -10.23 5.71 20.47
C ASP A 105 -9.89 4.23 20.18
N GLY A 106 -8.60 3.90 20.01
CA GLY A 106 -8.09 2.55 19.90
C GLY A 106 -8.27 1.70 21.17
N GLU A 107 -8.47 2.30 22.35
CA GLU A 107 -8.80 1.54 23.57
C GLU A 107 -10.17 0.84 23.44
N LYS A 108 -11.11 1.45 22.73
CA LYS A 108 -12.45 0.91 22.48
C LYS A 108 -12.51 0.05 21.23
N LEU A 109 -11.80 0.47 20.18
CA LEU A 109 -11.84 -0.16 18.86
C LEU A 109 -10.82 -1.30 18.70
N GLY A 110 -9.85 -1.40 19.62
CA GLY A 110 -8.68 -2.26 19.54
C GLY A 110 -7.59 -1.67 18.64
N ALA A 111 -6.34 -2.07 18.85
CA ALA A 111 -5.20 -1.67 18.01
C ALA A 111 -5.41 -2.08 16.55
N LYS A 112 -5.14 -1.17 15.61
CA LYS A 112 -5.30 -1.37 14.16
C LYS A 112 -3.97 -1.19 13.42
N PRO A 113 -3.01 -2.13 13.58
CA PRO A 113 -1.69 -2.02 12.93
C PRO A 113 -1.76 -2.13 11.40
N PHE A 114 -2.90 -2.55 10.85
CA PHE A 114 -3.13 -2.67 9.41
C PHE A 114 -3.58 -1.36 8.75
N LEU A 115 -3.78 -0.28 9.51
CA LEU A 115 -4.32 0.98 8.97
C LEU A 115 -3.49 1.50 7.81
N ARG A 116 -4.18 1.75 6.70
CA ARG A 116 -3.65 2.39 5.50
C ARG A 116 -4.34 3.73 5.35
N THR A 117 -3.79 4.74 6.02
CA THR A 117 -4.39 6.07 6.12
C THR A 117 -3.46 7.14 5.56
N LEU A 118 -4.04 8.11 4.87
CA LEU A 118 -3.36 9.36 4.55
C LEU A 118 -3.55 10.30 5.73
N VAL A 119 -2.44 10.74 6.32
CA VAL A 119 -2.46 11.64 7.47
C VAL A 119 -2.57 13.09 7.00
N THR A 120 -3.52 13.84 7.56
CA THR A 120 -3.61 15.31 7.44
C THR A 120 -3.03 16.01 8.65
#